data_AF-A0A4R6TH81-F1
#
_entry.id   AF-A0A4R6TH81-F1
#
_cell.length_a   1.000
_cell.length_b   1.000
_cell.length_c   1.000
_cell.angle_alpha   90.00
_cell.angle_beta   90.00
_cell.angle_gamma   90.00
#
_symmetry.space_group_name_H-M   'P 1'
#
loop_
_entity.id
_entity.type
_entity.pdbx_description
1 polymer ?
#
loop_
_entity_poly.entity_id
_entity_poly.type
_entity_poly.pdbx_seq_one_letter_code
_entity_poly.pdbx_strand_id
1 'polypeptide(L)' 'MTVKELKMKLESYPEHMEVLIEDTDGEFQFKPLEEMEVRNVKFSEGHEGEPFAFEDCLVLGEDNI' A
#
# COMPACT_ATOMS: atom_id res chain seq x y z
N MET A 1 1.65 3.70 15.39
CA MET A 1 0.89 3.13 16.54
C MET A 1 1.60 1.88 17.08
N THR A 2 1.25 1.37 18.27
CA THR A 2 1.79 0.10 18.79
C THR A 2 1.08 -1.12 18.20
N VAL A 3 1.70 -2.30 18.26
CA VAL A 3 1.08 -3.58 17.84
C VAL A 3 -0.24 -3.86 18.57
N LYS A 4 -0.33 -3.47 19.85
CA LYS A 4 -1.55 -3.68 20.65
C LYS A 4 -2.71 -2.82 20.14
N GLU A 5 -2.43 -1.55 19.85
CA GLU A 5 -3.44 -0.62 19.31
C GLU A 5 -3.90 -1.04 17.92
N LEU A 6 -2.97 -1.52 17.07
CA LEU A 6 -3.29 -2.06 15.77
C LEU A 6 -4.26 -3.25 15.88
N LYS A 7 -3.98 -4.23 16.75
CA LYS A 7 -4.87 -5.39 16.97
C LYS A 7 -6.27 -4.98 17.42
N MET A 8 -6.37 -4.06 18.38
CA MET A 8 -7.67 -3.57 18.86
C MET A 8 -8.47 -2.87 17.75
N LYS A 9 -7.80 -2.12 16.86
CA LYS A 9 -8.47 -1.50 15.72
C LYS A 9 -8.96 -2.54 14.72
N LEU A 10 -8.13 -3.55 14.39
CA LEU A 10 -8.51 -4.62 13.47
C LEU A 10 -9.71 -5.44 13.95
N GLU A 11 -9.86 -5.65 15.27
CA GLU A 11 -11.03 -6.32 15.86
C GLU A 11 -12.35 -5.56 15.67
N SER A 12 -12.31 -4.25 15.37
CA SER A 12 -13.50 -3.45 15.09
C SER A 12 -14.00 -3.57 13.65
N TYR A 13 -13.23 -4.19 12.76
CA TYR A 13 -13.59 -4.39 11.36
C TYR A 13 -14.41 -5.68 11.17
N PRO A 14 -15.26 -5.73 10.13
CA PRO A 14 -15.99 -6.94 9.77
C PRO A 14 -15.06 -8.13 9.54
N GLU A 15 -15.53 -9.33 9.90
CA GLU A 15 -14.86 -10.57 9.51
C GLU A 15 -14.72 -10.63 7.97
N HIS A 16 -13.56 -11.08 7.50
CA HIS A 16 -13.17 -11.17 6.08
C HIS A 16 -12.87 -9.85 5.36
N MET A 17 -12.71 -8.74 6.08
CA MET A 17 -12.23 -7.49 5.48
C MET A 17 -10.72 -7.52 5.26
N GLU A 18 -10.29 -7.20 4.04
CA GLU A 18 -8.87 -7.09 3.71
C GLU A 18 -8.36 -5.67 4.02
N VAL A 19 -7.20 -5.60 4.65
CA VAL A 19 -6.56 -4.33 5.05
C VAL A 19 -5.09 -4.36 4.66
N LEU A 20 -4.59 -3.21 4.22
CA LEU A 20 -3.15 -2.97 4.12
C LEU A 20 -2.63 -2.52 5.48
N ILE A 21 -1.49 -3.06 5.89
CA ILE A 21 -0.75 -2.61 7.08
C ILE A 21 0.64 -2.22 6.60
N GLU A 22 1.03 -0.98 6.87
CA GLU A 22 2.35 -0.44 6.54
C GLU A 22 3.12 -0.20 7.83
N ASP A 23 4.40 -0.57 7.84
CA ASP A 23 5.34 -0.30 8.93
C ASP A 23 6.44 0.60 8.37
N THR A 24 6.46 1.85 8.80
CA THR A 24 7.51 2.81 8.44
C THR A 24 8.20 3.27 9.71
N ASP A 25 9.50 2.95 9.83
CA ASP A 25 10.34 3.32 10.99
C ASP A 25 9.74 2.92 12.36
N GLY A 26 8.99 1.81 12.41
CA GLY A 26 8.34 1.32 13.63
C GLY A 26 6.99 1.98 13.93
N GLU A 27 6.50 2.85 13.03
CA GLU A 27 5.15 3.36 13.07
C GLU A 27 4.23 2.57 12.15
N PHE A 28 3.30 1.81 12.76
CA PHE A 28 2.25 1.16 11.99
C PHE A 28 1.17 2.15 11.53
N GLN A 29 0.83 2.06 10.25
CA GLN A 29 -0.36 2.63 9.62
C GLN A 29 -1.20 1.50 9.01
N PHE A 30 -2.49 1.73 8.81
CA PHE A 30 -3.36 0.74 8.16
C PHE A 30 -4.48 1.41 7.37
N LYS A 31 -4.93 0.77 6.29
CA LYS A 31 -6.02 1.26 5.44
C LYS A 31 -6.83 0.08 4.86
N PRO A 32 -8.17 0.16 4.80
CA PRO A 32 -8.98 -0.78 4.05
C PRO A 32 -8.53 -0.90 2.59
N LEU A 33 -8.43 -2.12 2.08
CA LEU A 33 -8.09 -2.33 0.66
C LEU A 33 -9.18 -1.81 -0.28
N GLU A 34 -10.44 -1.83 0.14
CA GLU A 34 -11.57 -1.26 -0.61
C GLU A 34 -11.47 0.27 -0.82
N GLU A 35 -10.75 0.95 0.07
CA GLU A 35 -10.50 2.40 -0.01
C GLU A 35 -9.23 2.75 -0.79
N MET A 36 -8.54 1.74 -1.35
CA MET A 36 -7.36 1.95 -2.17
C MET A 36 -7.74 2.05 -3.65
N GLU A 37 -7.25 3.09 -4.31
CA GLU A 37 -7.39 3.23 -5.75
C GLU A 37 -6.26 2.47 -6.46
N VAL A 38 -6.62 1.55 -7.34
CA VAL A 38 -5.66 0.91 -8.23
C VAL A 38 -5.22 1.92 -9.28
N ARG A 39 -3.96 2.35 -9.21
CA ARG A 39 -3.35 3.22 -10.22
C ARG A 39 -2.55 2.40 -11.22
N ASN A 40 -2.90 2.56 -12.50
CA ASN A 40 -2.07 2.05 -13.59
C ASN A 40 -0.86 2.97 -13.78
N VAL A 41 0.28 2.58 -13.22
CA VAL A 41 1.54 3.29 -13.44
C VAL A 41 2.10 2.88 -14.80
N LYS A 42 2.30 3.86 -15.68
CA LYS A 42 3.04 3.65 -16.93
C LYS A 42 4.52 3.86 -16.64
N PHE A 43 5.30 2.78 -16.72
CA PHE A 43 6.76 2.88 -16.70
C PHE A 43 7.21 3.52 -18.02
N SER A 44 7.98 4.61 -17.95
CA SER A 44 8.66 5.15 -19.12
C SER A 44 9.82 4.23 -19.47
N GLU A 45 9.90 3.83 -20.74
CA GLU A 45 11.09 3.19 -21.31
C GLU A 45 12.28 4.16 -21.21
N GLY A 46 13.46 3.65 -20.84
CA GLY A 46 14.70 4.45 -20.83
C GLY A 46 15.13 4.86 -22.25
N HIS A 47 16.21 5.65 -22.35
CA HIS A 47 16.92 5.81 -23.61
C HIS A 47 17.29 4.41 -24.13
N GLU A 48 16.84 4.07 -25.34
CA GLU A 48 17.00 2.76 -26.01
C GLU A 48 15.89 1.71 -25.80
N GLY A 49 14.75 2.06 -25.20
CA GLY A 49 13.57 1.18 -25.24
C GLY A 49 13.59 0.03 -24.24
N GLU A 50 14.48 0.08 -23.24
CA GLU A 50 14.45 -0.88 -22.13
C GLU A 50 13.47 -0.40 -21.04
N PRO A 51 12.52 -1.25 -20.59
CA PRO A 51 11.70 -0.95 -19.44
C PRO A 51 12.55 -1.01 -18.17
N PHE A 52 12.36 -0.05 -17.26
CA PHE A 52 12.77 -0.20 -15.87
C PHE A 52 11.83 -1.20 -15.18
N ALA A 53 11.87 -2.48 -15.56
CA ALA A 53 11.04 -3.51 -14.93
C ALA A 53 11.85 -4.21 -13.84
N PHE A 54 11.40 -4.08 -12.60
CA PHE A 54 11.59 -5.13 -11.60
C PHE A 54 10.28 -5.93 -11.54
N GLU A 55 10.39 -7.25 -11.63
CA GLU A 55 9.27 -8.16 -11.37
C GLU A 55 8.68 -7.85 -9.98
N ASP A 56 7.35 -7.71 -9.92
CA ASP A 56 6.54 -7.55 -8.72
C ASP A 56 6.65 -6.23 -7.92
N CYS A 57 6.41 -5.08 -8.57
CA CYS A 57 6.24 -3.80 -7.86
C CYS A 57 4.76 -3.36 -7.80
N LEU A 58 4.18 -3.37 -6.59
CA LEU A 58 2.90 -2.70 -6.28
C LEU A 58 3.19 -1.24 -5.91
N VAL A 59 2.77 -0.28 -6.75
CA VAL A 59 2.94 1.16 -6.47
C VAL A 59 1.70 1.69 -5.79
N LEU A 60 1.80 1.92 -4.48
CA LEU A 60 0.80 2.63 -3.68
C LEU A 60 1.21 4.10 -3.62
N GLY A 61 0.44 4.98 -4.27
CA GLY A 61 0.71 6.42 -4.27
C GLY A 61 -0.32 7.15 -3.41
N GLU A 62 0.15 7.90 -2.40
CA GLU A 62 -0.65 8.95 -1.77
C GLU A 62 -0.52 10.24 -2.59
N ASP A 63 -1.64 10.79 -3.05
CA ASP A 63 -1.65 12.12 -3.66
C ASP A 63 -1.20 13.16 -2.63
N ASN A 64 -0.04 13.77 -2.86
CA ASN A 64 0.27 15.09 -2.33
C ASN A 64 0.23 16.08 -3.50
N ILE A 65 -0.89 16.82 -3.59
CA ILE A 65 -1.02 18.05 -4.37
C ILE A 65 -0.14 19.13 -3.73
#